data_AF-A0A0B1P0K2-F1
#
_entry.id   AF-A0A0B1P0K2-F1
#
_cell.length_a   1.000
_cell.length_b   1.000
_cell.length_c   1.000
_cell.angle_alpha   90.00
_cell.angle_beta   90.00
_cell.angle_gamma   90.00
#
_symmetry.space_group_name_H-M   'P 1'
#
loop_
_entity.id
_entity.type
_entity.pdbx_description
1 polymer ?
#
loop_
_entity_poly.entity_id
_entity_poly.type
_entity_poly.pdbx_seq_one_letter_code
_entity_poly.pdbx_strand_id
1 'polypeptide(L)'
;MIKTEANGEGFDISIPEVSVTEERKPFVQKEGYLKLKQAGTARANEAASYEAPRGTVKGDYAYRHRHQTVLQQHIAFFDHDNDGTIWPLDTFHGFRDIGYSLAFSIFSMFIIHANFSYPTVSGILPDPFFRIFVARIHKDKHGSDSGSFDPEGRFQPQQFEDIFAKYASGDKQGITFIEICKYINGRRVVFDFFGFFAAVFEWLATYILLWPADGRMKKEDIRGVYDGSLFYEISARRHKSKSS
;
A
#
# COMPACT_ATOMS: atom_id res chain seq x y z
N MET A 1 -29.16 3.22 -31.74
CA MET A 1 -29.28 4.44 -30.91
C MET A 1 -28.90 4.03 -29.50
N ILE A 2 -27.63 4.21 -29.15
CA ILE A 2 -27.12 3.83 -27.82
C ILE A 2 -27.58 4.94 -26.87
N LYS A 3 -28.45 4.59 -25.92
CA LYS A 3 -28.76 5.47 -24.79
C LYS A 3 -27.61 5.34 -23.81
N THR A 4 -26.56 6.11 -24.01
CA THR A 4 -25.65 6.47 -22.92
C THR A 4 -26.50 7.31 -21.97
N GLU A 5 -26.82 6.77 -20.80
CA GLU A 5 -27.35 7.58 -19.70
C GLU A 5 -26.21 8.50 -19.25
N ALA A 6 -26.07 9.62 -19.96
CA ALA A 6 -25.27 10.74 -19.54
C ALA A 6 -25.96 11.34 -18.31
N ASN A 7 -25.54 10.92 -17.11
CA ASN A 7 -25.73 11.74 -15.93
C ASN A 7 -24.89 13.01 -16.12
N GLY A 8 -25.56 14.16 -15.98
CA GLY A 8 -25.11 15.47 -16.42
C GLY A 8 -23.69 15.82 -15.96
N GLU A 9 -22.88 16.30 -16.90
CA GLU A 9 -21.48 16.72 -16.74
C GLU A 9 -20.40 15.61 -16.60
N GLY A 10 -20.72 14.36 -16.96
CA GLY A 10 -19.77 13.25 -16.92
C GLY A 10 -19.04 12.92 -18.23
N PHE A 11 -17.97 12.12 -18.10
CA PHE A 11 -17.33 11.37 -19.19
C PHE A 11 -17.57 9.86 -18.98
N ASP A 12 -17.52 9.07 -20.06
CA ASP A 12 -17.74 7.62 -19.98
C ASP A 12 -16.60 6.94 -19.20
N ILE A 13 -16.95 6.23 -18.13
CA ILE A 13 -16.00 5.46 -17.29
C ILE A 13 -16.05 3.95 -17.56
N SER A 14 -16.98 3.51 -18.41
CA SER A 14 -17.14 2.13 -18.84
C SER A 14 -17.84 2.08 -20.21
N ILE A 15 -17.64 0.99 -20.94
CA ILE A 15 -18.18 0.77 -22.28
C ILE A 15 -18.97 -0.55 -22.27
N PRO A 16 -20.28 -0.55 -22.56
CA PRO A 16 -21.12 -1.75 -22.50
C PRO A 16 -20.62 -2.92 -23.36
N GLU A 17 -20.03 -2.63 -24.52
CA GLU A 17 -19.48 -3.63 -25.45
C GLU A 17 -18.14 -4.22 -24.95
N VAL A 18 -17.52 -3.62 -23.94
CA VAL A 18 -16.22 -4.04 -23.38
C VAL A 18 -16.41 -4.47 -21.93
N SER A 19 -16.79 -5.74 -21.74
CA SER A 19 -17.25 -6.30 -20.45
C SER A 19 -16.34 -5.96 -19.26
N VAL A 20 -15.02 -6.01 -19.46
CA VAL A 20 -14.05 -5.77 -18.40
C VAL A 20 -14.10 -4.35 -17.82
N THR A 21 -14.56 -3.37 -18.58
CA THR A 21 -14.74 -1.98 -18.12
C THR A 21 -16.02 -1.80 -17.30
N GLU A 22 -17.04 -2.61 -17.55
CA GLU A 22 -18.27 -2.68 -16.75
C GLU A 22 -18.05 -3.46 -15.45
N GLU A 23 -17.28 -4.55 -15.50
CA GLU A 23 -16.96 -5.38 -14.33
C GLU A 23 -16.07 -4.64 -13.33
N ARG A 24 -15.12 -3.82 -13.83
CA ARG A 24 -14.09 -3.15 -13.02
C ARG A 24 -14.18 -1.63 -13.12
N LYS A 25 -15.35 -1.08 -12.80
CA LYS A 25 -15.59 0.38 -12.79
C LYS A 25 -14.65 1.08 -11.80
N PRO A 26 -14.01 2.19 -12.20
CA PRO A 26 -13.20 3.00 -11.29
C PRO A 26 -14.06 3.59 -10.18
N PHE A 27 -13.42 3.91 -9.06
CA PHE A 27 -14.08 4.62 -7.99
C PHE A 27 -14.52 6.01 -8.44
N VAL A 28 -15.80 6.32 -8.23
CA VAL A 28 -16.38 7.65 -8.44
C VAL A 28 -17.16 8.03 -7.18
N GLN A 29 -16.94 9.25 -6.70
CA GLN A 29 -17.67 9.76 -5.54
C GLN A 29 -19.10 10.11 -5.93
N LYS A 30 -20.04 9.91 -5.00
CA LYS A 30 -21.44 10.29 -5.22
C LYS A 30 -21.56 11.80 -5.42
N GLU A 31 -22.40 12.21 -6.37
CA GLU A 31 -22.70 13.62 -6.64
C GLU A 31 -23.17 14.35 -5.37
N GLY A 32 -22.77 15.61 -5.22
CA GLY A 32 -23.17 16.47 -4.11
C GLY A 32 -22.34 16.35 -2.83
N TYR A 33 -21.44 15.37 -2.72
CA TYR A 33 -20.57 15.21 -1.53
C TYR A 33 -19.12 14.86 -1.88
N LEU A 34 -18.31 15.89 -2.15
CA LEU A 34 -16.89 15.73 -2.46
C LEU A 34 -16.04 15.62 -1.18
N LYS A 35 -15.95 14.40 -0.64
CA LYS A 35 -15.17 14.11 0.57
C LYS A 35 -13.67 14.00 0.28
N LEU A 36 -13.29 13.33 -0.80
CA LEU A 36 -11.91 13.17 -1.27
C LEU A 36 -11.66 14.13 -2.45
N LYS A 37 -11.20 15.35 -2.14
CA LYS A 37 -10.91 16.36 -3.17
C LYS A 37 -9.79 15.88 -4.09
N GLN A 38 -9.92 16.05 -5.40
CA GLN A 38 -8.88 15.78 -6.40
C GLN A 38 -8.23 14.39 -6.25
N ALA A 39 -9.03 13.32 -6.25
CA ALA A 39 -8.56 11.95 -5.99
C ALA A 39 -7.46 11.48 -6.97
N GLY A 40 -7.43 12.01 -8.20
CA GLY A 40 -6.39 11.72 -9.20
C GLY A 40 -5.06 12.46 -8.98
N THR A 41 -5.01 13.45 -8.09
CA THR A 41 -3.74 14.09 -7.71
C THR A 41 -3.08 13.27 -6.60
N ALA A 42 -1.78 12.99 -6.71
CA ALA A 42 -1.05 12.31 -5.64
C ALA A 42 -0.93 13.18 -4.37
N ARG A 43 -0.85 12.56 -3.20
CA ARG A 43 -0.64 13.18 -1.89
C ARG A 43 0.78 12.90 -1.44
N ALA A 44 1.55 13.95 -1.17
CA ALA A 44 2.95 13.80 -0.82
C ALA A 44 3.13 12.95 0.45
N ASN A 45 2.39 13.27 1.50
CA ASN A 45 2.65 12.80 2.87
C ASN A 45 1.38 12.33 3.61
N GLU A 46 0.27 12.10 2.90
CA GLU A 46 -0.99 11.64 3.47
C GLU A 46 -1.55 10.46 2.67
N ALA A 47 -1.71 9.29 3.30
CA ALA A 47 -2.43 8.17 2.71
C ALA A 47 -3.96 8.42 2.77
N ALA A 48 -4.44 9.36 1.97
CA ALA A 48 -5.83 9.82 1.98
C ALA A 48 -6.79 8.84 1.28
N SER A 49 -7.87 8.44 1.95
CA SER A 49 -8.96 7.66 1.37
C SER A 49 -10.28 8.44 1.39
N TYR A 50 -11.32 7.90 0.78
CA TYR A 50 -12.66 8.46 0.87
C TYR A 50 -13.15 8.52 2.33
N GLU A 51 -12.88 7.49 3.14
CA GLU A 51 -13.28 7.45 4.55
C GLU A 51 -12.40 8.36 5.43
N ALA A 52 -11.11 8.48 5.10
CA ALA A 52 -10.12 9.30 5.78
C ALA A 52 -9.39 10.27 4.81
N PRO A 53 -10.00 11.41 4.43
CA PRO A 53 -9.46 12.32 3.40
C PRO A 53 -8.15 13.01 3.77
N ARG A 54 -7.75 12.92 5.03
CA ARG A 54 -6.50 13.47 5.58
C ARG A 54 -5.55 12.37 6.04
N GLY A 55 -5.83 11.12 5.66
CA GLY A 55 -5.08 9.93 6.10
C GLY A 55 -5.09 9.76 7.62
N THR A 56 -3.96 9.31 8.17
CA THR A 56 -3.81 9.05 9.61
C THR A 56 -3.55 10.35 10.38
N VAL A 57 -4.55 10.81 11.13
CA VAL A 57 -4.45 12.02 11.98
C VAL A 57 -4.25 11.71 13.47
N LYS A 58 -4.46 10.46 13.88
CA LYS A 58 -4.35 10.02 15.27
C LYS A 58 -2.92 10.23 15.80
N GLY A 59 -2.79 10.76 17.02
CA GLY A 59 -1.49 10.98 17.66
C GLY A 59 -0.53 11.85 16.85
N ASP A 60 -1.09 12.87 16.18
CA ASP A 60 -0.39 13.83 15.32
C ASP A 60 0.49 13.16 14.24
N TYR A 61 0.10 11.96 13.79
CA TYR A 61 0.90 11.15 12.87
C TYR A 61 1.27 11.91 11.59
N ALA A 62 0.27 12.48 10.89
CA ALA A 62 0.50 13.29 9.69
C ALA A 62 1.44 14.48 9.93
N TYR A 63 1.34 15.15 11.09
CA TYR A 63 2.21 16.28 11.41
C TYR A 63 3.66 15.86 11.67
N ARG A 64 3.86 14.75 12.41
CA ARG A 64 5.19 14.19 12.70
C ARG A 64 5.90 13.70 11.44
N HIS A 65 5.15 13.15 10.50
CA HIS A 65 5.70 12.57 9.26
C HIS A 65 5.56 13.50 8.04
N ARG A 66 5.21 14.78 8.23
CA ARG A 66 4.97 15.72 7.12
C ARG A 66 6.17 15.95 6.19
N HIS A 67 7.36 15.61 6.67
CA HIS A 67 8.64 15.77 5.99
C HIS A 67 9.03 14.55 5.11
N GLN A 68 8.22 13.48 5.13
CA GLN A 68 8.42 12.24 4.40
C GLN A 68 7.33 12.04 3.35
N THR A 69 7.69 11.42 2.23
CA THR A 69 6.68 10.89 1.31
C THR A 69 5.93 9.72 1.96
N VAL A 70 4.72 9.39 1.53
CA VAL A 70 3.96 8.27 2.13
C VAL A 70 4.74 6.95 2.04
N LEU A 71 5.49 6.71 0.95
CA LEU A 71 6.36 5.53 0.85
C LEU A 71 7.53 5.56 1.85
N GLN A 72 8.09 6.73 2.16
CA GLN A 72 9.09 6.85 3.23
C GLN A 72 8.45 6.58 4.60
N GLN A 73 7.23 7.04 4.83
CA GLN A 73 6.48 6.75 6.07
C GLN A 73 6.24 5.25 6.25
N HIS A 74 5.88 4.55 5.16
CA HIS A 74 5.69 3.10 5.13
C HIS A 74 6.89 2.33 5.71
N ILE A 75 8.09 2.71 5.30
CA ILE A 75 9.32 2.01 5.69
C ILE A 75 9.98 2.57 6.95
N ALA A 76 9.58 3.76 7.42
CA ALA A 76 10.16 4.41 8.60
C ALA A 76 10.03 3.57 9.88
N PHE A 77 9.03 2.68 9.96
CA PHE A 77 8.90 1.73 11.07
C PHE A 77 10.10 0.78 11.19
N PHE A 78 10.76 0.47 10.08
CA PHE A 78 11.91 -0.44 10.02
C PHE A 78 13.25 0.28 10.13
N ASP A 79 13.27 1.60 10.29
CA ASP A 79 14.48 2.42 10.51
C ASP A 79 14.51 2.83 12.00
N HIS A 80 14.83 1.88 12.88
CA HIS A 80 14.64 2.05 14.33
C HIS A 80 15.49 3.17 14.94
N ASP A 81 16.71 3.38 14.44
CA ASP A 81 17.62 4.44 14.91
C ASP A 81 17.46 5.76 14.13
N ASN A 82 16.63 5.77 13.08
CA ASN A 82 16.29 6.93 12.26
C ASN A 82 17.51 7.57 11.57
N ASP A 83 18.49 6.75 11.17
CA ASP A 83 19.67 7.23 10.44
C ASP A 83 19.43 7.32 8.92
N GLY A 84 18.27 6.88 8.44
CA GLY A 84 17.90 6.85 7.02
C GLY A 84 18.38 5.59 6.28
N THR A 85 18.83 4.57 7.01
CA THR A 85 19.42 3.34 6.48
C THR A 85 18.81 2.13 7.18
N ILE A 86 18.12 1.29 6.42
CA ILE A 86 17.55 0.05 6.94
C ILE A 86 18.52 -1.09 6.65
N TRP A 87 19.05 -1.71 7.70
CA TRP A 87 19.86 -2.92 7.63
C TRP A 87 18.98 -4.17 7.56
N PRO A 88 19.51 -5.30 7.05
CA PRO A 88 18.81 -6.58 7.10
C PRO A 88 18.25 -6.93 8.48
N LEU A 89 19.01 -6.64 9.55
CA LEU A 89 18.56 -6.91 10.91
C LEU A 89 17.43 -5.99 11.38
N ASP A 90 17.33 -4.75 10.88
CA ASP A 90 16.24 -3.85 11.24
C ASP A 90 14.92 -4.35 10.64
N THR A 91 14.95 -4.82 9.38
CA THR A 91 13.81 -5.52 8.77
C THR A 91 13.43 -6.75 9.57
N PHE A 92 14.40 -7.60 9.96
CA PHE A 92 14.12 -8.75 10.80
C PHE A 92 13.42 -8.35 12.12
N HIS A 93 13.97 -7.37 12.84
CA HIS A 93 13.41 -6.91 14.10
C HIS A 93 12.03 -6.27 13.94
N GLY A 94 11.83 -5.43 12.93
CA GLY A 94 10.54 -4.81 12.63
C GLY A 94 9.45 -5.86 12.35
N PHE A 95 9.75 -6.90 11.56
CA PHE A 95 8.80 -8.00 11.33
C PHE A 95 8.46 -8.74 12.64
N ARG A 96 9.44 -8.92 13.53
CA ARG A 96 9.21 -9.55 14.85
C ARG A 96 8.37 -8.69 15.77
N ASP A 97 8.55 -7.38 15.75
CA ASP A 97 7.82 -6.42 16.57
C ASP A 97 6.33 -6.40 16.24
N ILE A 98 5.99 -6.48 14.94
CA ILE A 98 4.60 -6.54 14.47
C ILE A 98 4.01 -7.95 14.46
N GLY A 99 4.80 -8.97 14.83
CA GLY A 99 4.29 -10.28 15.21
C GLY A 99 4.36 -11.38 14.16
N TYR A 100 5.10 -11.17 13.07
CA TYR A 100 5.41 -12.27 12.15
C TYR A 100 6.23 -13.37 12.83
N SER A 101 6.11 -14.60 12.34
CA SER A 101 6.88 -15.74 12.84
C SER A 101 8.38 -15.56 12.60
N LEU A 102 9.21 -16.30 13.35
CA LEU A 102 10.66 -16.28 13.16
C LEU A 102 11.04 -16.62 11.71
N ALA A 103 10.46 -17.69 11.18
CA ALA A 103 10.71 -18.15 9.81
C ALA A 103 10.32 -17.08 8.78
N PHE A 104 9.14 -16.47 8.92
CA PHE A 104 8.68 -15.43 7.99
C PHE A 104 9.54 -14.15 8.08
N SER A 105 10.03 -13.81 9.27
CA SER A 105 10.90 -12.64 9.46
C SER A 105 12.26 -12.84 8.80
N ILE A 106 12.87 -14.02 8.94
CA ILE A 106 14.13 -14.37 8.27
C ILE A 106 13.93 -14.38 6.76
N PHE A 107 12.86 -15.01 6.28
CA PHE A 107 12.54 -15.05 4.86
C PHE A 107 12.35 -13.65 4.27
N SER A 108 11.58 -12.80 4.94
CA SER A 108 11.31 -11.42 4.50
C SER A 108 12.58 -10.58 4.45
N MET A 109 13.45 -10.68 5.46
CA MET A 109 14.77 -10.03 5.47
C MET A 109 15.55 -10.35 4.20
N PHE A 110 15.69 -11.63 3.84
CA PHE A 110 16.46 -11.99 2.64
C PHE A 110 15.80 -11.49 1.35
N ILE A 111 14.49 -11.67 1.20
CA ILE A 111 13.78 -11.28 -0.02
C ILE A 111 13.79 -9.76 -0.22
N ILE A 112 13.51 -8.99 0.83
CA ILE A 112 13.46 -7.52 0.78
C ILE A 112 14.85 -6.96 0.43
N HIS A 113 15.88 -7.35 1.16
CA HIS A 113 17.22 -6.77 0.99
C HIS A 113 17.92 -7.24 -0.30
N ALA A 114 17.67 -8.46 -0.77
CA ALA A 114 18.22 -8.95 -2.03
C ALA A 114 17.68 -8.17 -3.25
N ASN A 115 16.47 -7.62 -3.17
CA ASN A 115 15.82 -6.96 -4.31
C ASN A 115 15.81 -5.43 -4.22
N PHE A 116 15.72 -4.86 -3.01
CA PHE A 116 15.54 -3.41 -2.81
C PHE A 116 16.80 -2.66 -2.36
N SER A 117 17.88 -3.36 -2.00
CA SER A 117 19.12 -2.66 -1.66
C SER A 117 19.72 -1.93 -2.87
N TYR A 118 19.93 -2.64 -3.98
CA TYR A 118 20.64 -2.09 -5.13
C TYR A 118 19.95 -0.87 -5.76
N PRO A 119 18.62 -0.84 -5.99
CA PRO A 119 17.99 0.34 -6.58
C PRO A 119 18.13 1.61 -5.72
N THR A 120 18.29 1.48 -4.40
CA THR A 120 18.41 2.62 -3.48
C THR A 120 19.83 3.16 -3.31
N VAL A 121 20.85 2.50 -3.86
CA VAL A 121 22.23 3.02 -3.85
C VAL A 121 22.37 4.26 -4.74
N SER A 122 23.27 5.18 -4.37
CA SER A 122 23.56 6.36 -5.20
C SER A 122 24.59 6.09 -6.29
N GLY A 123 25.34 4.98 -6.19
CA GLY A 123 26.41 4.60 -7.12
C GLY A 123 25.98 3.53 -8.13
N ILE A 124 26.97 2.92 -8.77
CA ILE A 124 26.79 1.85 -9.76
C ILE A 124 27.03 0.46 -9.14
N LEU A 125 27.79 0.40 -8.03
CA LEU A 125 28.08 -0.85 -7.35
C LEU A 125 27.00 -1.18 -6.31
N PRO A 126 26.66 -2.47 -6.14
CA PRO A 126 25.78 -2.90 -5.06
C PRO A 126 26.41 -2.63 -3.70
N ASP A 127 25.56 -2.38 -2.70
CA ASP A 127 26.01 -2.28 -1.32
C ASP A 127 26.32 -3.67 -0.77
N PRO A 128 27.57 -3.97 -0.34
CA PRO A 128 27.94 -5.31 0.14
C PRO A 128 27.20 -5.74 1.43
N PHE A 129 26.60 -4.78 2.13
CA PHE A 129 25.79 -5.03 3.33
C PHE A 129 24.29 -5.11 3.05
N PHE A 130 23.89 -5.01 1.78
CA PHE A 130 22.50 -5.04 1.33
C PHE A 130 21.58 -4.04 2.06
N ARG A 131 22.08 -2.86 2.41
CA ARG A 131 21.27 -1.83 3.10
C ARG A 131 20.29 -1.17 2.14
N ILE A 132 19.15 -0.74 2.67
CA ILE A 132 18.13 0.03 1.94
C ILE A 132 18.22 1.48 2.40
N PHE A 133 18.38 2.41 1.46
CA PHE A 133 18.50 3.83 1.77
C PHE A 133 17.15 4.55 1.62
N VAL A 134 16.58 4.98 2.74
CA VAL A 134 15.23 5.58 2.84
C VAL A 134 15.05 6.77 1.88
N ALA A 135 16.08 7.57 1.68
CA ALA A 135 16.04 8.73 0.78
C ALA A 135 15.72 8.36 -0.68
N ARG A 136 16.00 7.12 -1.11
CA ARG A 136 15.85 6.66 -2.50
C ARG A 136 14.86 5.50 -2.67
N ILE A 137 14.10 5.17 -1.63
CA ILE A 137 13.09 4.10 -1.65
C ILE A 137 12.08 4.21 -2.80
N HIS A 138 11.81 5.42 -3.29
CA HIS A 138 10.94 5.65 -4.45
C HIS A 138 11.41 4.91 -5.72
N LYS A 139 12.69 4.54 -5.80
CA LYS A 139 13.25 3.73 -6.90
C LYS A 139 12.86 2.25 -6.85
N ASP A 140 12.37 1.74 -5.72
CA ASP A 140 11.93 0.35 -5.57
C ASP A 140 10.50 0.11 -6.09
N LYS A 141 9.87 1.14 -6.67
CA LYS A 141 8.57 1.00 -7.33
C LYS A 141 8.68 0.01 -8.51
N HIS A 142 7.73 -0.92 -8.57
CA HIS A 142 7.59 -1.90 -9.65
C HIS A 142 6.21 -1.82 -10.33
N GLY A 143 6.06 -2.42 -11.51
CA GLY A 143 4.95 -2.14 -12.43
C GLY A 143 3.61 -2.75 -12.03
N SER A 144 3.64 -3.94 -11.44
CA SER A 144 2.48 -4.76 -11.06
C SER A 144 2.07 -4.54 -9.60
N ASP A 145 2.64 -3.52 -8.95
CA ASP A 145 2.20 -3.04 -7.65
C ASP A 145 0.76 -2.50 -7.68
N SER A 146 0.31 -1.93 -6.57
CA SER A 146 -1.06 -1.41 -6.50
C SER A 146 -1.30 -0.12 -7.30
N GLY A 147 -0.24 0.56 -7.72
CA GLY A 147 -0.27 1.92 -8.23
C GLY A 147 -0.60 2.98 -7.18
N SER A 148 -0.78 2.61 -5.91
CA SER A 148 -1.12 3.55 -4.82
C SER A 148 0.09 4.35 -4.34
N PHE A 149 1.29 4.01 -4.78
CA PHE A 149 2.44 4.91 -4.80
C PHE A 149 2.74 5.32 -6.24
N ASP A 150 3.05 6.59 -6.46
CA ASP A 150 3.63 7.06 -7.73
C ASP A 150 5.18 6.92 -7.72
N PRO A 151 5.86 7.21 -8.85
CA PRO A 151 7.32 7.11 -8.95
C PRO A 151 8.12 7.99 -7.99
N GLU A 152 7.49 9.01 -7.39
CA GLU A 152 8.11 9.85 -6.36
C GLU A 152 7.81 9.36 -4.94
N GLY A 153 7.08 8.25 -4.79
CA GLY A 153 6.68 7.68 -3.50
C GLY A 153 5.50 8.40 -2.84
N ARG A 154 4.79 9.25 -3.59
CA ARG A 154 3.58 9.94 -3.13
C ARG A 154 2.40 9.00 -3.23
N PHE A 155 1.41 9.15 -2.36
CA PHE A 155 0.24 8.31 -2.34
C PHE A 155 -0.78 8.70 -3.40
N GLN A 156 -1.43 7.73 -4.01
CA GLN A 156 -2.34 7.91 -5.14
C GLN A 156 -3.77 7.46 -4.73
N PRO A 157 -4.62 8.39 -4.24
CA PRO A 157 -5.90 8.05 -3.64
C PRO A 157 -6.85 7.31 -4.57
N GLN A 158 -6.96 7.74 -5.83
CA GLN A 158 -7.82 7.07 -6.81
C GLN A 158 -7.43 5.60 -7.00
N GLN A 159 -6.14 5.31 -7.06
CA GLN A 159 -5.62 3.96 -7.28
C GLN A 159 -5.86 3.06 -6.07
N PHE A 160 -5.79 3.61 -4.86
CA PHE A 160 -6.17 2.92 -3.62
C PHE A 160 -7.67 2.62 -3.56
N GLU A 161 -8.51 3.63 -3.85
CA GLU A 161 -9.97 3.47 -3.90
C GLU A 161 -10.41 2.42 -4.93
N ASP A 162 -9.74 2.41 -6.10
CA ASP A 162 -9.98 1.46 -7.18
C ASP A 162 -9.75 0.00 -6.77
N ILE A 163 -8.90 -0.29 -5.77
CA ILE A 163 -8.73 -1.66 -5.24
C ILE A 163 -10.08 -2.20 -4.77
N PHE A 164 -10.79 -1.42 -3.97
CA PHE A 164 -12.05 -1.83 -3.38
C PHE A 164 -13.20 -1.69 -4.38
N ALA A 165 -13.29 -0.57 -5.10
CA ALA A 165 -14.36 -0.34 -6.06
C ALA A 165 -14.44 -1.48 -7.10
N LYS A 166 -13.28 -1.90 -7.64
CA LYS A 166 -13.19 -2.89 -8.71
C LYS A 166 -13.24 -4.35 -8.24
N TYR A 167 -12.77 -4.67 -7.02
CA TYR A 167 -12.57 -6.07 -6.63
C TYR A 167 -13.25 -6.50 -5.34
N ALA A 168 -13.56 -5.58 -4.43
CA ALA A 168 -14.29 -5.94 -3.21
C ALA A 168 -15.76 -6.20 -3.54
N SER A 169 -16.36 -7.20 -2.91
CA SER A 169 -17.81 -7.41 -2.88
C SER A 169 -18.49 -6.51 -1.82
N GLY A 170 -19.80 -6.65 -1.66
CA GLY A 170 -20.55 -6.02 -0.56
C GLY A 170 -20.44 -4.48 -0.52
N ASP A 171 -20.22 -3.96 0.69
CA ASP A 171 -20.14 -2.52 0.99
C ASP A 171 -18.86 -1.81 0.52
N LYS A 172 -17.93 -2.54 -0.12
CA LYS A 172 -16.63 -2.05 -0.57
C LYS A 172 -15.71 -1.51 0.56
N GLN A 173 -15.99 -1.84 1.83
CA GLN A 173 -15.18 -1.40 2.99
C GLN A 173 -14.16 -2.45 3.47
N GLY A 174 -14.06 -3.57 2.75
CA GLY A 174 -13.04 -4.57 3.00
C GLY A 174 -12.88 -5.50 1.81
N ILE A 175 -11.85 -6.34 1.84
CA ILE A 175 -11.52 -7.24 0.75
C ILE A 175 -11.04 -8.58 1.29
N THR A 176 -11.50 -9.66 0.67
CA THR A 176 -11.15 -11.04 1.03
C THR A 176 -9.88 -11.49 0.31
N PHE A 177 -9.26 -12.56 0.80
CA PHE A 177 -8.08 -13.14 0.15
C PHE A 177 -8.32 -13.55 -1.31
N ILE A 178 -9.49 -14.12 -1.61
CA ILE A 178 -9.84 -14.54 -2.98
C ILE A 178 -9.97 -13.32 -3.91
N GLU A 179 -10.56 -12.24 -3.41
CA GLU A 179 -10.67 -10.98 -4.17
C GLU A 179 -9.30 -10.34 -4.39
N ILE A 180 -8.37 -10.46 -3.44
CA ILE A 180 -6.98 -10.04 -3.61
C ILE A 180 -6.27 -10.85 -4.68
N CYS A 181 -6.47 -12.17 -4.74
CA CYS A 181 -5.91 -12.99 -5.81
C CYS A 181 -6.42 -12.53 -7.20
N LYS A 182 -7.72 -12.18 -7.31
CA LYS A 182 -8.30 -11.60 -8.53
C LYS A 182 -7.71 -10.22 -8.82
N TYR A 183 -7.50 -9.41 -7.79
CA TYR A 183 -6.89 -8.09 -7.87
C TYR A 183 -5.46 -8.15 -8.43
N ILE A 184 -4.59 -8.95 -7.83
CA ILE A 184 -3.19 -9.13 -8.26
C ILE A 184 -3.15 -9.62 -9.72
N ASN A 185 -4.00 -10.59 -10.08
CA ASN A 185 -4.10 -11.08 -11.46
C ASN A 185 -4.51 -9.96 -12.44
N GLY A 186 -5.49 -9.15 -12.06
CA GLY A 186 -6.00 -8.08 -12.93
C GLY A 186 -5.12 -6.83 -13.03
N ARG A 187 -4.06 -6.73 -12.23
CA ARG A 187 -3.10 -5.61 -12.19
C ARG A 187 -1.76 -5.90 -12.88
N ARG A 188 -1.50 -7.14 -13.32
CA ARG A 188 -0.22 -7.52 -13.92
C ARG A 188 0.13 -6.62 -15.11
N VAL A 189 1.38 -6.16 -15.13
CA VAL A 189 1.98 -5.48 -16.28
C VAL A 189 2.79 -6.47 -17.10
N VAL A 190 2.69 -6.36 -18.43
CA VAL A 190 3.41 -7.24 -19.36
C VAL A 190 4.92 -7.09 -19.16
N PHE A 191 5.64 -8.21 -19.05
CA PHE A 191 7.07 -8.32 -18.76
C PHE A 191 7.54 -7.89 -17.37
N ASP A 192 6.62 -7.57 -16.45
CA ASP A 192 6.98 -7.28 -15.05
C ASP A 192 6.82 -8.51 -14.16
N PHE A 193 7.67 -9.52 -14.40
CA PHE A 193 7.66 -10.75 -13.60
C PHE A 193 8.02 -10.48 -12.15
N PHE A 194 9.03 -9.62 -11.93
CA PHE A 194 9.47 -9.23 -10.59
C PHE A 194 8.32 -8.58 -9.81
N GLY A 195 7.67 -7.55 -10.37
CA GLY A 195 6.59 -6.87 -9.67
C GLY A 195 5.38 -7.78 -9.43
N PHE A 196 5.09 -8.75 -10.30
CA PHE A 196 4.05 -9.75 -10.02
C PHE A 196 4.38 -10.59 -8.77
N PHE A 197 5.60 -11.10 -8.65
CA PHE A 197 6.02 -11.85 -7.45
C PHE A 197 6.05 -10.97 -6.20
N ALA A 198 6.53 -9.73 -6.33
CA ALA A 198 6.54 -8.75 -5.23
C ALA A 198 5.11 -8.45 -4.75
N ALA A 199 4.16 -8.21 -5.67
CA ALA A 199 2.76 -8.00 -5.32
C ALA A 199 2.15 -9.21 -4.58
N VAL A 200 2.43 -10.44 -5.01
CA VAL A 200 2.00 -11.65 -4.28
C VAL A 200 2.56 -11.65 -2.85
N PHE A 201 3.84 -11.35 -2.69
CA PHE A 201 4.49 -11.29 -1.38
C PHE A 201 3.91 -10.19 -0.49
N GLU A 202 3.80 -8.95 -0.99
CA GLU A 202 3.28 -7.79 -0.25
C GLU A 202 1.86 -8.02 0.27
N TRP A 203 0.96 -8.53 -0.58
CA TRP A 203 -0.41 -8.80 -0.19
C TRP A 203 -0.56 -10.02 0.72
N LEU A 204 0.27 -11.05 0.54
CA LEU A 204 0.31 -12.19 1.46
C LEU A 204 0.80 -11.77 2.85
N ALA A 205 1.87 -10.98 2.91
CA ALA A 205 2.38 -10.41 4.15
C ALA A 205 1.29 -9.56 4.83
N THR A 206 0.65 -8.65 4.09
CA THR A 206 -0.47 -7.84 4.60
C THR A 206 -1.60 -8.70 5.16
N TYR A 207 -1.99 -9.78 4.47
CA TYR A 207 -3.02 -10.70 4.96
C TYR A 207 -2.61 -11.43 6.24
N ILE A 208 -1.38 -11.91 6.32
CA ILE A 208 -0.84 -12.57 7.51
C ILE A 208 -0.78 -11.60 8.70
N LEU A 209 -0.38 -10.34 8.46
CA LEU A 209 -0.31 -9.32 9.51
C LEU A 209 -1.68 -8.96 10.07
N LEU A 210 -2.66 -8.74 9.20
CA LEU A 210 -4.00 -8.32 9.61
C LEU A 210 -4.84 -9.47 10.17
N TRP A 211 -4.66 -10.68 9.63
CA TRP A 211 -5.35 -11.92 10.02
C TRP A 211 -6.82 -11.71 10.43
N PRO A 212 -7.67 -11.20 9.51
CA PRO A 212 -9.03 -10.79 9.84
C PRO A 212 -9.88 -11.98 10.27
N ALA A 213 -10.63 -11.84 11.37
CA ALA A 213 -11.43 -12.91 11.96
C ALA A 213 -12.56 -13.42 11.03
N ASP A 214 -13.12 -12.54 10.20
CA ASP A 214 -14.15 -12.82 9.21
C ASP A 214 -13.58 -13.09 7.81
N GLY A 215 -12.24 -13.19 7.68
CA GLY A 215 -11.56 -13.36 6.40
C GLY A 215 -11.54 -12.11 5.52
N ARG A 216 -11.95 -10.95 6.04
CA ARG A 216 -12.07 -9.71 5.28
C ARG A 216 -11.21 -8.59 5.87
N MET A 217 -10.16 -8.20 5.15
CA MET A 217 -9.29 -7.11 5.58
C MET A 217 -10.00 -5.78 5.40
N LYS A 218 -10.04 -4.96 6.45
CA LYS A 218 -10.69 -3.65 6.41
C LYS A 218 -9.89 -2.69 5.57
N LYS A 219 -10.60 -1.87 4.79
CA LYS A 219 -10.00 -0.81 3.97
C LYS A 219 -9.11 0.13 4.77
N GLU A 220 -9.58 0.54 5.94
CA GLU A 220 -8.83 1.44 6.82
C GLU A 220 -7.54 0.83 7.37
N ASP A 221 -7.54 -0.47 7.69
CA ASP A 221 -6.32 -1.16 8.14
C ASP A 221 -5.31 -1.25 6.99
N ILE A 222 -5.76 -1.60 5.77
CA ILE A 222 -4.89 -1.61 4.57
C ILE A 222 -4.32 -0.20 4.29
N ARG A 223 -5.13 0.85 4.45
CA ARG A 223 -4.67 2.25 4.31
C ARG A 223 -3.56 2.58 5.31
N GLY A 224 -3.71 2.15 6.56
CA GLY A 224 -2.69 2.32 7.60
C GLY A 224 -1.41 1.50 7.36
N VAL A 225 -1.46 0.45 6.54
CA VAL A 225 -0.25 -0.23 6.05
C VAL A 225 0.48 0.66 5.04
N TYR A 226 -0.23 1.35 4.14
CA TYR A 226 0.41 2.22 3.13
C TYR A 226 1.21 3.37 3.73
N ASP A 227 0.77 4.01 4.80
CA ASP A 227 1.57 5.02 5.50
C ASP A 227 2.44 4.43 6.61
N GLY A 228 2.31 3.14 6.94
CA GLY A 228 3.07 2.47 8.00
C GLY A 228 2.57 2.78 9.41
N SER A 229 1.56 3.63 9.58
CA SER A 229 0.99 3.97 10.89
C SER A 229 0.48 2.75 11.65
N LEU A 230 -0.07 1.76 10.92
CA LEU A 230 -0.59 0.55 11.53
C LEU A 230 0.50 -0.31 12.16
N PHE A 231 1.72 -0.31 11.62
CA PHE A 231 2.84 -1.08 12.18
C PHE A 231 3.16 -0.64 13.62
N TYR A 232 3.23 0.68 13.83
CA TYR A 232 3.40 1.24 15.18
C TYR A 232 2.24 0.87 16.11
N GLU A 233 1.00 0.87 15.63
CA GLU A 233 -0.15 0.47 16.45
C GLU A 233 -0.08 -1.00 16.86
N ILE A 234 0.25 -1.89 15.93
CA ILE A 234 0.36 -3.33 16.19
C ILE A 234 1.51 -3.60 17.17
N SER A 235 2.69 -3.03 16.92
CA SER A 235 3.85 -3.16 17.81
C SER A 235 3.50 -2.69 19.23
N ALA A 236 2.91 -1.50 19.39
CA ALA A 236 2.53 -0.95 20.69
C ALA A 236 1.52 -1.84 21.44
N ARG A 237 0.51 -2.39 20.75
CA ARG A 237 -0.45 -3.33 21.35
C ARG A 237 0.25 -4.61 21.84
N ARG A 238 1.20 -5.13 21.06
CA ARG A 238 1.94 -6.35 21.39
C ARG A 238 2.89 -6.17 22.56
N HIS A 239 3.59 -5.04 22.65
CA HIS A 239 4.45 -4.76 23.80
C HIS A 239 3.66 -4.63 25.10
N LYS A 240 2.49 -3.96 25.07
CA LYS A 240 1.59 -3.87 26.24
C LYS A 240 1.07 -5.22 26.71
N SER A 241 0.73 -6.12 25.78
CA SER A 241 0.26 -7.47 26.11
C SER A 241 1.35 -8.37 26.68
N LYS A 242 2.64 -8.11 26.41
CA LYS A 242 3.76 -8.86 26.99
C LYS A 242 4.19 -8.32 28.36
N SER A 243 3.89 -7.06 28.66
CA SER A 243 4.19 -6.41 29.93
C SER A 243 3.06 -6.51 30.96
N SER A 244 1.91 -7.08 30.57
CA SER A 244 0.75 -7.35 31.44
C SER A 244 0.72 -8.82 31.79
#